data_AF-A0A9W8FJ09-F1
#
_entry.id   AF-A0A9W8FJ09-F1
#
_cell.length_a   1.000
_cell.length_b   1.000
_cell.length_c   1.000
_cell.angle_alpha   90.00
_cell.angle_beta   90.00
_cell.angle_gamma   90.00
#
_symmetry.space_group_name_H-M   'P 1'
#
loop_
_entity.id
_entity.type
_entity.pdbx_description
1 polymer ?
#
loop_
_entity_poly.entity_id
_entity_poly.type
_entity_poly.pdbx_seq_one_letter_code
_entity_poly.pdbx_strand_id
1 'polypeptide(L)'
;MKTKIMRLTLLARAKAQYQWHKHVPRIRFVGPRKNVWKTQQQSSQQIPTTTVAGKASGTAEAINFWELPARYRPLPMTEAEIEAIESGGASTY
;
A
#
# COMPACT_ATOMS: atom_id res chain seq x y z
N MET A 1 6.91 -79.86 9.28
CA MET A 1 7.41 -78.64 9.96
C MET A 1 6.71 -77.44 9.34
N LYS A 2 5.93 -76.66 10.11
CA LYS A 2 5.13 -75.54 9.57
C LYS A 2 5.92 -74.23 9.73
N THR A 3 6.42 -73.66 8.63
CA THR A 3 7.07 -72.34 8.64
C THR A 3 6.02 -71.25 8.42
N LYS A 4 5.78 -70.47 9.47
CA LYS A 4 4.95 -69.27 9.48
C LYS A 4 5.80 -68.10 8.96
N ILE A 5 5.65 -67.72 7.70
CA ILE A 5 6.31 -66.52 7.17
C ILE A 5 5.40 -65.33 7.44
N MET A 6 5.89 -64.43 8.30
CA MET A 6 5.20 -63.22 8.71
C MET A 6 5.09 -62.22 7.55
N ARG A 7 3.86 -61.81 7.23
CA ARG A 7 3.62 -60.56 6.51
C ARG A 7 3.79 -59.41 7.50
N LEU A 8 4.88 -58.66 7.41
CA LEU A 8 4.99 -57.36 8.06
C LEU A 8 4.72 -56.28 7.01
N THR A 9 3.47 -55.85 6.95
CA THR A 9 3.03 -54.74 6.12
C THR A 9 3.36 -53.40 6.76
N LEU A 10 3.77 -52.48 5.89
CA LEU A 10 3.49 -51.04 5.95
C LEU A 10 4.27 -50.18 6.96
N LEU A 11 5.37 -49.61 6.50
CA LEU A 11 5.78 -48.26 6.90
C LEU A 11 5.79 -47.37 5.65
N ALA A 12 4.61 -47.02 5.16
CA ALA A 12 4.44 -45.94 4.22
C ALA A 12 4.70 -44.62 4.97
N ARG A 13 5.95 -44.15 4.92
CA ARG A 13 6.40 -42.88 5.48
C ARG A 13 5.68 -41.76 4.73
N ALA A 14 4.63 -41.19 5.34
CA ALA A 14 3.92 -40.04 4.79
C ALA A 14 4.88 -38.86 4.69
N LYS A 15 5.40 -38.61 3.48
CA LYS A 15 5.99 -37.31 3.14
C LYS A 15 4.83 -36.35 2.96
N ALA A 16 4.48 -35.61 4.01
CA ALA A 16 3.66 -34.41 3.86
C ALA A 16 4.46 -33.46 2.95
N GLN A 17 4.09 -33.43 1.67
CA GLN A 17 4.65 -32.48 0.73
C GLN A 17 4.08 -31.11 1.12
N TYR A 18 4.86 -30.31 1.82
CA TYR A 18 4.55 -28.91 2.07
C TYR A 18 4.38 -28.22 0.71
N GLN A 19 3.12 -27.98 0.34
CA GLN A 19 2.76 -27.19 -0.83
C GLN A 19 3.05 -25.74 -0.50
N TRP A 20 4.27 -25.30 -0.78
CA TRP A 20 4.62 -23.89 -0.73
C TRP A 20 3.81 -23.18 -1.82
N HIS A 21 2.71 -22.55 -1.40
CA HIS A 21 1.89 -21.76 -2.30
C HIS A 21 2.74 -20.57 -2.78
N LYS A 22 2.94 -20.49 -4.09
CA LYS A 22 3.58 -19.32 -4.69
C LYS A 22 2.69 -18.12 -4.41
N HIS A 23 3.27 -17.02 -3.93
CA HIS A 23 2.52 -15.77 -3.76
C HIS A 23 2.07 -15.27 -5.12
N VAL A 24 0.79 -15.43 -5.41
CA VAL A 24 0.16 -14.91 -6.63
C VAL A 24 -0.60 -13.64 -6.24
N PRO A 25 -0.23 -12.46 -6.79
CA PRO A 25 -0.97 -11.24 -6.51
C PRO A 25 -2.41 -11.39 -7.00
N ARG A 26 -3.37 -11.01 -6.16
CA ARG A 26 -4.81 -11.07 -6.51
C ARG A 26 -5.22 -10.04 -7.56
N ILE A 27 -4.35 -9.07 -7.86
CA ILE A 27 -4.60 -7.99 -8.82
C ILE A 27 -4.47 -8.55 -10.23
N ARG A 28 -5.53 -8.40 -11.04
CA ARG A 28 -5.53 -8.70 -12.47
C ARG A 28 -5.19 -7.44 -13.23
N PHE A 29 -4.02 -7.38 -13.85
CA PHE A 29 -3.66 -6.26 -14.71
C PHE A 29 -4.55 -6.29 -15.96
N VAL A 30 -5.15 -5.14 -16.28
CA VAL A 30 -6.06 -4.97 -17.42
C VAL A 30 -5.30 -4.85 -18.76
N GLY A 31 -4.01 -5.23 -18.79
CA GLY A 31 -3.13 -5.11 -19.94
C GLY A 31 -2.46 -3.73 -20.09
N PRO A 32 -1.93 -3.41 -21.28
CA PRO A 32 -1.19 -2.17 -21.52
C PRO A 32 -2.03 -0.91 -21.26
N ARG A 33 -1.46 0.06 -20.51
CA ARG A 33 -2.16 1.30 -20.10
C ARG A 33 -2.76 2.10 -21.27
N LYS A 34 -2.13 2.06 -22.45
CA LYS A 34 -2.62 2.74 -23.68
C LYS A 34 -4.03 2.29 -24.11
N ASN A 35 -4.42 1.07 -23.72
CA ASN A 35 -5.73 0.49 -24.05
C ASN A 35 -6.82 0.83 -23.03
N VAL A 36 -6.45 1.17 -21.79
CA VAL A 36 -7.41 1.46 -20.69
C VAL A 36 -7.74 2.95 -20.62
N TRP A 37 -6.75 3.79 -20.93
CA TRP A 37 -6.82 5.25 -20.84
C TRP A 37 -7.93 5.88 -21.70
N LYS A 38 -8.34 5.24 -22.81
CA LYS A 38 -9.40 5.77 -23.70
C LYS A 38 -10.79 5.19 -23.42
N THR A 39 -10.89 4.14 -22.59
CA THR A 39 -12.13 3.39 -22.38
C THR A 39 -12.95 3.94 -21.21
N GLN A 40 -12.40 4.85 -20.40
CA GLN A 40 -13.11 5.46 -19.29
C GLN A 40 -13.82 6.76 -19.70
N GLN A 41 -14.86 6.62 -20.52
CA GLN A 41 -16.03 7.47 -20.39
C GLN A 41 -17.21 6.52 -20.27
N GLN A 42 -17.97 6.62 -19.17
CA GLN A 42 -19.15 5.79 -18.81
C GLN A 42 -18.92 4.66 -17.79
N SER A 43 -18.51 5.01 -16.58
CA SER A 43 -19.16 4.43 -15.39
C SER A 43 -19.09 5.46 -14.26
N SER A 44 -20.26 5.96 -13.89
CA SER A 44 -20.53 6.88 -12.79
C SER A 44 -20.15 6.26 -11.44
N GLN A 45 -18.86 6.23 -11.14
CA GLN A 45 -18.38 6.13 -9.77
C GLN A 45 -17.90 7.52 -9.39
N GLN A 46 -18.55 8.10 -8.37
CA GLN A 46 -18.20 9.38 -7.79
C GLN A 46 -16.81 9.27 -7.18
N ILE A 47 -15.79 9.64 -7.95
CA ILE A 47 -14.47 9.97 -7.41
C ILE A 47 -14.68 11.20 -6.52
N PRO A 48 -14.20 11.24 -5.27
CA PRO A 48 -14.21 12.47 -4.50
C PRO A 48 -13.43 13.52 -5.28
N THR A 49 -14.13 14.51 -5.79
CA THR A 49 -13.56 15.66 -6.50
C THR A 49 -12.78 16.50 -5.50
N THR A 50 -11.47 16.25 -5.39
CA THR A 50 -10.56 17.34 -5.04
C THR A 50 -10.40 18.20 -6.28
N THR A 51 -11.30 19.18 -6.41
CA THR A 51 -11.24 20.18 -7.47
C THR A 51 -10.00 21.04 -7.26
N VAL A 52 -8.87 20.68 -7.87
CA VAL A 52 -7.86 21.67 -8.26
C VAL A 52 -8.33 22.30 -9.57
N ALA A 53 -9.36 23.14 -9.48
CA ALA A 53 -9.71 24.05 -10.57
C ALA A 53 -8.59 25.09 -10.68
N GLY A 54 -7.64 24.83 -11.56
CA GLY A 54 -6.57 25.76 -11.89
C GLY A 54 -5.90 25.31 -13.18
N LYS A 55 -6.40 25.80 -14.31
CA LYS A 55 -5.70 25.75 -15.59
C LYS A 55 -4.41 26.57 -15.38
N ALA A 56 -3.26 25.90 -15.22
CA ALA A 56 -1.97 26.59 -15.10
C ALA A 56 -1.62 27.23 -16.46
N SER A 57 -2.19 28.41 -16.70
CA SER A 57 -1.91 29.28 -17.81
C SER A 57 -1.76 30.68 -17.21
N GLY A 58 -0.54 31.03 -16.84
CA GLY A 58 -0.20 32.30 -16.21
C GLY A 58 1.04 32.12 -15.36
N THR A 59 1.92 33.12 -15.39
CA THR A 59 3.04 33.31 -14.45
C THR A 59 2.77 32.71 -13.08
N ALA A 60 3.72 31.94 -12.53
CA ALA A 60 3.62 31.37 -11.20
C ALA A 60 3.43 32.49 -10.17
N GLU A 61 2.18 32.82 -9.86
CA GLU A 61 1.84 33.69 -8.75
C GLU A 61 2.24 32.94 -7.48
N ALA A 62 3.21 33.50 -6.76
CA ALA A 62 3.59 33.01 -5.45
C ALA A 62 2.38 33.19 -4.52
N ILE A 63 1.65 32.11 -4.27
CA ILE A 63 0.55 32.12 -3.31
C ILE A 63 1.15 32.38 -1.94
N ASN A 64 0.83 33.52 -1.33
CA ASN A 64 1.23 33.79 0.05
C ASN A 64 0.53 32.79 0.95
N PHE A 65 1.32 32.05 1.68
CA PHE A 65 0.85 30.94 2.47
C PHE A 65 -0.07 31.38 3.65
N TRP A 66 0.01 32.65 4.06
CA TRP A 66 -0.91 33.27 5.01
C TRP A 66 -2.33 33.51 4.45
N GLU A 67 -2.47 33.57 3.13
CA GLU A 67 -3.76 33.74 2.46
C GLU A 67 -4.52 32.41 2.34
N LEU A 68 -3.87 31.28 2.62
CA LEU A 68 -4.52 29.98 2.61
C LEU A 68 -5.49 29.82 3.80
N PRO A 69 -6.56 29.04 3.61
CA PRO A 69 -7.45 28.64 4.70
C PRO A 69 -6.68 28.06 5.89
N ALA A 70 -7.19 28.27 7.11
CA ALA A 70 -6.51 27.89 8.35
C ALA A 70 -6.02 26.43 8.39
N ARG A 71 -6.75 25.50 7.74
CA ARG A 71 -6.37 24.08 7.65
C ARG A 71 -5.07 23.79 6.89
N TYR A 72 -4.58 24.75 6.10
CA TYR A 72 -3.34 24.63 5.34
C TYR A 72 -2.22 25.50 5.89
N ARG A 73 -2.48 26.30 6.92
CA ARG A 73 -1.43 27.04 7.62
C ARG A 73 -0.67 26.07 8.53
N PRO A 74 0.62 26.29 8.81
CA PRO A 74 1.36 25.45 9.72
C PRO A 74 0.84 25.73 11.11
N LEU A 75 0.85 24.70 11.92
CA LEU A 75 0.66 24.87 13.33
C LEU A 75 1.96 25.43 13.92
N PRO A 76 1.89 26.36 14.88
CA PRO A 76 3.05 26.70 15.68
C PRO A 76 3.54 25.43 16.38
N MET A 77 4.84 25.18 16.34
CA MET A 77 5.45 24.03 16.97
C MET A 77 5.37 24.16 18.49
N THR A 78 4.97 23.10 19.17
CA THR A 78 4.90 23.06 20.63
C THR A 78 6.29 22.87 21.23
N GLU A 79 6.49 23.30 22.48
CA GLU A 79 7.80 23.18 23.16
C GLU A 79 8.29 21.72 23.22
N ALA A 80 7.38 20.78 23.44
CA ALA A 80 7.71 19.35 23.45
C ALA A 80 8.18 18.85 22.07
N GLU A 81 7.62 19.38 20.98
CA GLU A 81 8.06 19.05 19.62
C GLU A 81 9.43 19.67 19.32
N ILE A 82 9.67 20.90 19.77
CA ILE A 82 10.98 21.56 19.65
C ILE A 82 12.04 20.74 20.38
N GLU A 83 11.81 20.39 21.65
CA GLU A 83 12.71 19.56 22.46
C GLU A 83 12.96 18.18 21.82
N ALA A 84 11.92 17.54 21.27
CA ALA A 84 12.07 16.25 20.58
C ALA A 84 12.96 16.35 19.33
N ILE A 85 12.89 17.45 18.59
CA ILE A 85 13.76 17.71 17.43
C ILE A 85 15.20 18.00 17.90
N GLU A 86 15.35 18.85 18.91
CA GLU A 86 16.65 19.26 19.44
C GLU A 86 17.40 18.11 20.13
N SER A 87 16.67 17.22 20.82
CA SER A 87 17.21 15.98 21.40
C SER A 87 17.49 14.88 20.36
N GLY A 88 17.24 15.16 19.08
CA GLY A 88 17.55 14.24 17.97
C GLY A 88 16.63 13.02 17.90
N GLY A 89 15.42 13.10 18.47
CA GLY A 89 14.45 12.00 18.49
C GLY A 89 14.88 10.79 19.34
N ALA A 90 15.98 10.91 20.09
CA ALA A 90 16.50 9.88 20.97
C ALA A 90 16.02 10.09 22.41
N SER A 91 14.69 10.23 22.60
CA SER A 91 14.13 10.11 23.94
C SER A 91 14.12 8.63 24.33
N THR A 92 14.90 8.26 25.33
CA THR A 92 15.19 6.87 25.75
C THR A 92 14.25 6.34 26.84
N TYR A 93 13.01 6.81 26.90
CA TYR A 93 12.00 6.24 27.79
C TYR A 93 11.38 4.96 27.19
#